data_AF-A0A8D8NWN2-F1
#
_entry.id   AF-A0A8D8NWN2-F1
#
_cell.length_a   1.000
_cell.length_b   1.000
_cell.length_c   1.000
_cell.angle_alpha   90.00
_cell.angle_beta   90.00
_cell.angle_gamma   90.00
#
_symmetry.space_group_name_H-M   'P 1'
#
loop_
_entity.id
_entity.type
_entity.pdbx_description
1 polymer ?
#
loop_
_entity_poly.entity_id
_entity_poly.type
_entity_poly.pdbx_seq_one_letter_code
_entity_poly.pdbx_strand_id
1 'polypeptide(L)'
;VVKCSENENSDLFYAVPWSYGTLGLLTAVEIMIIPATKYIRLHYEPVAGLQNVVDKFESACRDTKKNKYVEGLLYTLDEAVIMTGEMVEDSEVEPDKVNDISKWYKPWFFVHVRDILKKREKTYEYVPLREYYHRHSRALFWEIQDIVPFGNNIIFRYLFGWLLPVKVSLLKLTQTETVKKLYENNHIIQDLLVPTSTMKKCCEEFDRLVNVYPVWLCPFLLPNNPGMLQPAKGMTSDLYVDIGVYGVPKGRRFQPVETTRAVEDLVEQSKGFQMLYADTYRTREEFRRMFDHGLYDKMRKKYNCEGAFPEVYDKVNKNVRD
;
A
#
# COMPACT_ATOMS: atom_id res chain seq x y z
N VAL A 1 29.21 -12.70 9.20
CA VAL A 1 28.05 -11.93 9.72
C VAL A 1 28.55 -10.53 10.03
N VAL A 2 27.90 -9.49 9.50
CA VAL A 2 28.26 -8.08 9.71
C VAL A 2 27.12 -7.45 10.52
N LYS A 3 27.45 -6.69 11.56
CA LYS A 3 26.47 -5.87 12.29
C LYS A 3 26.49 -4.46 11.71
N CYS A 4 25.31 -3.85 11.57
CA CYS A 4 25.20 -2.48 11.13
C CYS A 4 24.12 -1.75 11.92
N SER A 5 24.36 -0.46 12.18
CA SER A 5 23.47 0.49 12.83
C SER A 5 23.72 1.88 12.24
N GLU A 6 23.00 2.89 12.73
CA GLU A 6 23.26 4.30 12.33
C GLU A 6 24.70 4.73 12.62
N ASN A 7 25.37 4.14 13.61
CA ASN A 7 26.70 4.54 14.08
C ASN A 7 27.80 3.49 13.78
N GLU A 8 27.45 2.29 13.32
CA GLU A 8 28.39 1.20 13.02
C GLU A 8 28.06 0.63 11.64
N ASN A 9 29.03 0.59 10.70
CA ASN A 9 28.77 0.18 9.31
C ASN A 9 27.52 0.87 8.72
N SER A 10 27.41 2.19 8.96
CA SER A 10 26.23 2.99 8.63
C SER A 10 25.93 3.01 7.13
N ASP A 11 26.95 2.92 6.30
CA ASP A 11 26.82 2.75 4.85
C ASP A 11 26.00 1.50 4.49
N LEU A 12 26.27 0.37 5.13
CA LEU A 12 25.48 -0.85 4.98
C LEU A 12 24.07 -0.69 5.58
N PHE A 13 23.96 -0.11 6.77
CA PHE A 13 22.67 0.11 7.44
C PHE A 13 21.68 0.88 6.56
N TYR A 14 22.13 1.99 5.95
CA TYR A 14 21.31 2.81 5.06
C TYR A 14 21.13 2.23 3.65
N ALA A 15 22.01 1.30 3.22
CA ALA A 15 21.85 0.60 1.94
C ALA A 15 20.86 -0.59 2.02
N VAL A 16 20.59 -1.12 3.21
CA VAL A 16 19.73 -2.30 3.41
C VAL A 16 18.26 -2.04 3.01
N PRO A 17 17.60 -0.94 3.43
CA PRO A 17 16.26 -0.62 2.96
C PRO A 17 16.19 -0.62 1.44
N TRP A 18 15.12 -1.20 0.88
CA TRP A 18 14.92 -1.31 -0.58
C TRP A 18 15.95 -2.16 -1.35
N SER A 19 16.91 -2.78 -0.69
CA SER A 19 17.86 -3.69 -1.34
C SER A 19 17.28 -5.05 -1.74
N TYR A 20 16.04 -5.38 -1.37
CA TYR A 20 15.36 -6.63 -1.72
C TYR A 20 16.18 -7.90 -1.39
N GLY A 21 16.99 -7.86 -0.33
CA GLY A 21 17.85 -8.97 0.08
C GLY A 21 18.91 -9.31 -0.96
N THR A 22 19.45 -8.30 -1.65
CA THR A 22 20.54 -8.44 -2.63
C THR A 22 21.89 -7.94 -2.12
N LEU A 23 21.93 -7.40 -0.89
CA LEU A 23 23.16 -7.07 -0.16
C LEU A 23 23.57 -8.16 0.84
N GLY A 24 22.71 -9.16 1.06
CA GLY A 24 22.92 -10.23 2.03
C GLY A 24 21.61 -10.78 2.58
N LEU A 25 21.74 -11.72 3.50
CA LEU A 25 20.62 -12.28 4.27
C LEU A 25 20.54 -11.57 5.61
N LEU A 26 19.41 -10.93 5.91
CA LEU A 26 19.13 -10.37 7.23
C LEU A 26 18.90 -11.51 8.22
N THR A 27 19.83 -11.69 9.17
CA THR A 27 19.76 -12.77 10.17
C THR A 27 19.15 -12.32 11.50
N ALA A 28 19.19 -11.02 11.80
CA ALA A 28 18.62 -10.42 12.99
C ALA A 28 18.36 -8.93 12.74
N VAL A 29 17.34 -8.37 13.39
CA VAL A 29 17.01 -6.95 13.38
C VAL A 29 16.61 -6.52 14.79
N GLU A 30 17.05 -5.34 15.20
CA GLU A 30 16.56 -4.68 16.41
C GLU A 30 15.50 -3.65 15.97
N ILE A 31 14.29 -3.75 16.52
CA ILE A 31 13.15 -2.93 16.12
C ILE A 31 12.67 -2.15 17.34
N MET A 32 12.53 -0.82 17.19
CA MET A 32 11.90 0.00 18.22
C MET A 32 10.42 -0.34 18.32
N ILE A 33 9.96 -0.66 19.53
CA ILE A 33 8.55 -0.92 19.83
C ILE A 33 7.92 0.26 20.55
N ILE A 34 6.59 0.36 20.47
CA ILE A 34 5.78 1.31 21.22
C ILE A 34 4.80 0.55 22.11
N PRO A 35 4.33 1.13 23.23
CA PRO A 35 3.23 0.57 24.00
C PRO A 35 1.98 0.38 23.13
N ALA A 36 1.31 -0.75 23.28
CA ALA A 36 0.08 -1.07 22.57
C ALA A 36 -1.10 -1.05 23.53
N THR A 37 -2.17 -0.34 23.16
CA THR A 37 -3.44 -0.38 23.88
C THR A 37 -4.36 -1.46 23.28
N LYS A 38 -5.50 -1.72 23.91
CA LYS A 38 -6.45 -2.74 23.43
C LYS A 38 -7.26 -2.29 22.22
N TYR A 39 -7.53 -1.00 22.10
CA TYR A 39 -8.40 -0.43 21.07
C TYR A 39 -7.77 0.79 20.39
N ILE A 40 -8.13 0.98 19.12
CA ILE A 40 -7.93 2.23 18.40
C ILE A 40 -9.30 2.92 18.27
N ARG A 41 -9.37 4.21 18.58
CA ARG A 41 -10.50 5.06 18.19
C ARG A 41 -10.28 5.44 16.73
N LEU A 42 -11.13 4.94 15.83
CA LEU A 42 -11.03 5.15 14.39
C LEU A 42 -12.14 6.09 13.94
N HIS A 43 -11.75 7.28 13.49
CA HIS A 43 -12.64 8.28 12.92
C HIS A 43 -12.77 8.06 11.42
N TYR A 44 -13.98 8.28 10.91
CA TYR A 44 -14.32 8.21 9.50
C TYR A 44 -14.90 9.54 9.06
N GLU A 45 -14.27 10.17 8.07
CA GLU A 45 -14.74 11.42 7.49
C GLU A 45 -15.03 11.22 5.99
N PRO A 46 -16.32 11.13 5.60
CA PRO A 46 -16.71 11.21 4.20
C PRO A 46 -16.33 12.57 3.61
N VAL A 47 -15.64 12.56 2.46
CA VAL A 47 -15.18 13.76 1.75
C VAL A 47 -15.64 13.70 0.30
N ALA A 48 -16.13 14.82 -0.22
CA ALA A 48 -16.56 14.98 -1.60
C ALA A 48 -15.69 16.02 -2.33
N GLY A 49 -15.38 15.73 -3.60
CA GLY A 49 -14.51 16.52 -4.47
C GLY A 49 -13.03 16.17 -4.29
N LEU A 50 -12.34 15.80 -5.37
CA LEU A 50 -10.95 15.34 -5.32
C LEU A 50 -9.99 16.32 -4.61
N GLN A 51 -10.15 17.63 -4.84
CA GLN A 51 -9.32 18.64 -4.17
C GLN A 51 -9.50 18.59 -2.65
N ASN A 52 -10.74 18.49 -2.17
CA ASN A 52 -11.03 18.40 -0.74
C ASN A 52 -10.47 17.12 -0.14
N VAL A 53 -10.47 16.01 -0.90
CA VAL A 53 -9.87 14.73 -0.48
C VAL A 53 -8.37 14.90 -0.26
N VAL A 54 -7.66 15.51 -1.21
CA VAL A 54 -6.21 15.79 -1.11
C VAL A 54 -5.92 16.70 0.09
N ASP A 55 -6.62 17.83 0.20
CA ASP A 55 -6.41 18.80 1.27
C ASP A 55 -6.67 18.18 2.66
N LYS A 56 -7.74 17.38 2.77
CA LYS A 56 -8.10 16.71 4.02
C LYS A 56 -7.10 15.63 4.39
N PHE A 57 -6.69 14.80 3.43
CA PHE A 57 -5.68 13.76 3.65
C PHE A 57 -4.36 14.37 4.09
N GLU A 58 -3.86 15.39 3.39
CA GLU A 58 -2.61 16.06 3.74
C GLU A 58 -2.69 16.74 5.12
N SER A 59 -3.78 17.46 5.41
CA SER A 59 -3.99 18.08 6.72
C SER A 59 -4.00 17.03 7.84
N ALA A 60 -4.66 15.89 7.63
CA ALA A 60 -4.68 14.80 8.59
C ALA A 60 -3.28 14.21 8.83
N CYS A 61 -2.47 14.04 7.78
CA CYS A 61 -1.10 13.54 7.88
C CYS A 61 -0.17 14.51 8.61
N ARG A 62 -0.36 15.82 8.42
CA ARG A 62 0.49 16.85 9.05
C ARG A 62 0.14 17.07 10.54
N ASP A 63 -1.08 16.82 10.96
CA ASP A 63 -1.49 16.88 12.38
C ASP A 63 -1.08 15.61 13.14
N THR A 64 0.24 15.36 13.22
CA THR A 64 0.82 14.18 13.90
C THR A 64 0.61 14.17 15.41
N LYS A 65 0.12 15.28 15.98
CA LYS A 65 -0.29 15.36 17.39
C LYS A 65 -1.60 14.63 17.61
N LYS A 66 -2.59 14.86 16.74
CA LYS A 66 -3.92 14.25 16.85
C LYS A 66 -4.03 12.91 16.11
N ASN A 67 -3.35 12.76 14.99
CA ASN A 67 -3.48 11.58 14.14
C ASN A 67 -2.21 10.74 14.22
N LYS A 68 -2.31 9.54 14.80
CA LYS A 68 -1.24 8.54 14.81
C LYS A 68 -1.37 7.54 13.67
N TYR A 69 -2.60 7.40 13.17
CA TYR A 69 -2.94 6.56 12.04
C TYR A 69 -3.74 7.40 11.05
N VAL A 70 -3.42 7.30 9.77
CA VAL A 70 -4.15 7.99 8.68
C VAL A 70 -4.23 7.03 7.49
N GLU A 71 -5.42 6.92 6.90
CA GLU A 71 -5.69 6.12 5.71
C GLU A 71 -6.81 6.79 4.90
N GLY A 72 -6.75 6.73 3.58
CA GLY A 72 -7.86 7.13 2.71
C GLY A 72 -8.34 5.96 1.85
N LEU A 73 -9.65 5.89 1.63
CA LEU A 73 -10.24 5.03 0.61
C LEU A 73 -11.09 5.89 -0.33
N LEU A 74 -10.68 6.01 -1.59
CA LEU A 74 -11.50 6.61 -2.65
C LEU A 74 -12.42 5.54 -3.21
N TYR A 75 -13.71 5.86 -3.36
CA TYR A 75 -14.70 5.00 -3.99
C TYR A 75 -15.14 5.50 -5.37
N THR A 76 -14.89 6.78 -5.65
CA THR A 76 -14.91 7.40 -6.98
C THR A 76 -13.82 8.47 -7.01
N LEU A 77 -13.62 9.15 -8.15
CA LEU A 77 -12.66 10.25 -8.25
C LEU A 77 -12.97 11.39 -7.25
N ASP A 78 -14.26 11.61 -6.97
CA ASP A 78 -14.74 12.70 -6.14
C ASP A 78 -15.32 12.25 -4.80
N GLU A 79 -15.19 10.98 -4.41
CA GLU A 79 -15.77 10.49 -3.15
C GLU A 79 -14.79 9.59 -2.42
N ALA A 80 -14.44 9.99 -1.20
CA ALA A 80 -13.54 9.23 -0.35
C ALA A 80 -14.02 9.20 1.09
N VAL A 81 -13.45 8.29 1.87
CA VAL A 81 -13.45 8.37 3.33
C VAL A 81 -12.01 8.53 3.78
N ILE A 82 -11.73 9.63 4.49
CA ILE A 82 -10.46 9.82 5.19
C ILE A 82 -10.64 9.29 6.61
N MET A 83 -9.80 8.35 6.98
CA MET A 83 -9.80 7.69 8.27
C MET A 83 -8.60 8.16 9.07
N THR A 84 -8.83 8.54 10.32
CA THR A 84 -7.76 8.87 11.27
C THR A 84 -7.96 8.12 12.57
N GLY A 85 -6.87 7.81 13.27
CA GLY A 85 -6.99 7.09 14.53
C GLY A 85 -5.91 7.37 15.55
N GLU A 86 -6.23 6.99 16.77
CA GLU A 86 -5.39 7.04 17.96
C GLU A 86 -5.63 5.80 18.83
N MET A 87 -4.55 5.26 19.41
CA MET A 87 -4.66 4.23 20.44
C MET A 87 -5.21 4.87 21.72
N VAL A 88 -6.23 4.25 22.31
CA VAL A 88 -6.92 4.78 23.50
C VAL A 88 -6.86 3.81 24.66
N GLU A 89 -6.94 4.34 25.89
CA GLU A 89 -7.01 3.54 27.10
C GLU A 89 -8.40 2.91 27.29
N ASP A 90 -8.48 1.80 28.01
CA ASP A 90 -9.74 1.08 28.25
C ASP A 90 -10.82 1.94 28.94
N SER A 91 -10.40 2.94 29.74
CA SER A 91 -11.29 3.90 30.41
C SER A 91 -11.97 4.90 29.48
N GLU A 92 -11.44 5.09 28.26
CA GLU A 92 -11.99 6.02 27.27
C GLU A 92 -12.98 5.35 26.30
N VAL A 93 -13.08 4.02 26.35
CA VAL A 93 -13.85 3.23 25.39
C VAL A 93 -15.33 3.27 25.76
N GLU A 94 -16.16 3.69 24.80
CA GLU A 94 -17.62 3.61 24.89
C GLU A 94 -18.07 2.22 24.41
N PRO A 95 -18.58 1.34 25.30
CA PRO A 95 -18.83 -0.07 24.96
C PRO A 95 -19.81 -0.28 23.80
N ASP A 96 -20.76 0.63 23.63
CA ASP A 96 -21.76 0.63 22.55
C ASP A 96 -21.17 0.98 21.17
N LYS A 97 -19.97 1.58 21.13
CA LYS A 97 -19.24 1.93 19.91
C LYS A 97 -18.09 0.98 19.58
N VAL A 98 -17.96 -0.12 20.31
CA VAL A 98 -16.95 -1.14 20.01
C VAL A 98 -17.39 -1.94 18.78
N ASN A 99 -16.51 -2.01 17.78
CA ASN A 99 -16.74 -2.75 16.54
C ASN A 99 -15.63 -3.78 16.30
N ASP A 100 -15.92 -5.05 16.62
CA ASP A 100 -15.08 -6.19 16.21
C ASP A 100 -15.20 -6.43 14.69
N ILE A 101 -14.54 -5.61 13.86
CA ILE A 101 -14.62 -5.66 12.39
C ILE A 101 -14.19 -7.00 11.79
N SER A 102 -13.40 -7.81 12.50
CA SER A 102 -12.84 -9.06 11.98
C SER A 102 -13.82 -10.24 11.97
N LYS A 103 -14.94 -10.14 12.71
CA LYS A 103 -15.94 -11.23 12.84
C LYS A 103 -16.39 -11.71 11.46
N TRP A 104 -16.35 -13.02 11.21
CA TRP A 104 -16.55 -13.60 9.87
C TRP A 104 -17.92 -13.29 9.24
N TYR A 105 -18.95 -13.02 10.04
CA TYR A 105 -20.28 -12.65 9.56
C TYR A 105 -20.43 -11.15 9.25
N LYS A 106 -19.50 -10.30 9.70
CA LYS A 106 -19.51 -8.87 9.41
C LYS A 106 -19.03 -8.57 7.99
N PRO A 107 -19.45 -7.42 7.43
CA PRO A 107 -18.95 -6.95 6.14
C PRO A 107 -17.43 -6.87 6.10
N TRP A 108 -16.86 -7.04 4.91
CA TRP A 108 -15.47 -6.68 4.68
C TRP A 108 -15.23 -5.20 5.00
N PHE A 109 -14.03 -4.85 5.47
CA PHE A 109 -13.72 -3.52 5.96
C PHE A 109 -14.01 -2.42 4.93
N PHE A 110 -13.54 -2.58 3.69
CA PHE A 110 -13.82 -1.60 2.63
C PHE A 110 -15.32 -1.48 2.28
N VAL A 111 -16.15 -2.48 2.58
CA VAL A 111 -17.61 -2.34 2.41
C VAL A 111 -18.24 -1.59 3.58
N HIS A 112 -17.77 -1.85 4.80
CA HIS A 112 -18.15 -1.07 5.98
C HIS A 112 -17.87 0.42 5.79
N VAL A 113 -16.66 0.76 5.33
CA VAL A 113 -16.27 2.14 5.04
C VAL A 113 -17.11 2.76 3.91
N ARG A 114 -17.45 1.98 2.86
CA ARG A 114 -18.36 2.44 1.80
C ARG A 114 -19.76 2.76 2.32
N ASP A 115 -20.26 1.97 3.26
CA ASP A 115 -21.58 2.20 3.84
C ASP A 115 -21.57 3.43 4.77
N ILE A 116 -20.44 3.77 5.39
CA ILE A 116 -20.24 5.06 6.08
C ILE A 116 -20.24 6.22 5.07
N LEU A 117 -19.53 6.08 3.92
CA LEU A 117 -19.53 7.09 2.87
C LEU A 117 -20.95 7.47 2.42
N LYS A 118 -21.82 6.47 2.22
CA LYS A 118 -23.21 6.68 1.79
C LYS A 118 -24.05 7.48 2.79
N LYS A 119 -23.73 7.39 4.10
CA LYS A 119 -24.43 8.17 5.14
C LYS A 119 -24.05 9.65 5.12
N ARG A 120 -22.89 10.01 4.54
CA ARG A 120 -22.35 11.39 4.49
C ARG A 120 -22.17 12.05 5.86
N GLU A 121 -22.04 11.24 6.90
CA GLU A 121 -21.89 11.70 8.28
C GLU A 121 -20.53 11.28 8.82
N LYS A 122 -19.88 12.19 9.55
CA LYS A 122 -18.68 11.85 10.31
C LYS A 122 -19.06 10.94 11.45
N THR A 123 -18.28 9.89 11.64
CA THR A 123 -18.51 8.93 12.73
C THR A 123 -17.20 8.38 13.25
N TYR A 124 -17.25 7.64 14.35
CA TYR A 124 -16.09 6.95 14.89
C TYR A 124 -16.54 5.67 15.59
N GLU A 125 -15.61 4.73 15.72
CA GLU A 125 -15.81 3.49 16.46
C GLU A 125 -14.51 3.07 17.16
N TYR A 126 -14.63 2.18 18.15
CA TYR A 126 -13.48 1.57 18.81
C TYR A 126 -13.23 0.19 18.20
N VAL A 127 -12.11 0.04 17.50
CA VAL A 127 -11.73 -1.23 16.86
C VAL A 127 -10.66 -1.89 17.72
N PRO A 128 -10.75 -3.19 18.04
CA PRO A 128 -9.64 -3.88 18.70
C PRO A 128 -8.35 -3.72 17.88
N LEU A 129 -7.25 -3.34 18.52
CA LEU A 129 -6.03 -2.91 17.82
C LEU A 129 -5.49 -3.98 16.86
N ARG A 130 -5.53 -5.25 17.26
CA ARG A 130 -5.14 -6.38 16.40
C ARG A 130 -6.00 -6.46 15.14
N GLU A 131 -7.30 -6.23 15.26
CA GLU A 131 -8.22 -6.27 14.12
C GLU A 131 -7.98 -5.10 13.18
N TYR A 132 -7.67 -3.92 13.71
CA TYR A 132 -7.28 -2.78 12.89
C TYR A 132 -6.06 -3.07 12.02
N TYR A 133 -5.00 -3.67 12.57
CA TYR A 133 -3.82 -4.07 11.77
C TYR A 133 -4.14 -5.12 10.70
N HIS A 134 -5.17 -5.96 10.90
CA HIS A 134 -5.60 -7.00 9.98
C HIS A 134 -6.84 -6.64 9.15
N ARG A 135 -7.28 -5.38 9.16
CA ARG A 135 -8.57 -4.94 8.57
C ARG A 135 -8.72 -5.28 7.09
N HIS A 136 -7.62 -5.28 6.34
CA HIS A 136 -7.57 -5.62 4.92
C HIS A 136 -7.30 -7.11 4.64
N SER A 137 -6.89 -7.89 5.63
CA SER A 137 -6.39 -9.26 5.43
C SER A 137 -7.47 -10.22 4.92
N ARG A 138 -8.67 -10.19 5.50
CA ARG A 138 -9.76 -11.11 5.13
C ARG A 138 -10.29 -10.89 3.71
N ALA A 139 -10.20 -9.65 3.23
CA ALA A 139 -10.70 -9.26 1.93
C ALA A 139 -9.61 -9.11 0.87
N LEU A 140 -8.34 -9.35 1.23
CA LEU A 140 -7.18 -9.03 0.38
C LEU A 140 -7.31 -7.59 -0.15
N PHE A 141 -7.42 -6.64 0.79
CA PHE A 141 -7.92 -5.27 0.58
C PHE A 141 -9.36 -5.24 0.07
N TRP A 142 -9.58 -5.64 -1.17
CA TRP A 142 -10.90 -5.83 -1.81
C TRP A 142 -10.89 -6.82 -2.98
N GLU A 143 -9.73 -7.41 -3.34
CA GLU A 143 -9.62 -8.33 -4.49
C GLU A 143 -10.54 -9.56 -4.34
N ILE A 144 -10.88 -9.95 -3.11
CA ILE A 144 -11.82 -11.05 -2.88
C ILE A 144 -13.19 -10.81 -3.56
N GLN A 145 -13.57 -9.56 -3.82
CA GLN A 145 -14.82 -9.24 -4.50
C GLN A 145 -14.80 -9.67 -5.98
N ASP A 146 -13.63 -9.70 -6.61
CA ASP A 146 -13.49 -10.11 -8.00
C ASP A 146 -13.47 -11.64 -8.12
N ILE A 147 -13.05 -12.33 -7.05
CA ILE A 147 -13.05 -13.80 -6.95
C ILE A 147 -14.42 -14.34 -6.50
N VAL A 148 -15.03 -13.69 -5.50
CA VAL A 148 -16.31 -14.06 -4.91
C VAL A 148 -17.21 -12.81 -4.83
N PRO A 149 -17.84 -12.37 -5.94
CA PRO A 149 -18.62 -11.13 -5.98
C PRO A 149 -19.81 -11.08 -5.02
N PHE A 150 -20.39 -12.25 -4.73
CA PHE A 150 -21.46 -12.41 -3.74
C PHE A 150 -20.96 -12.64 -2.32
N GLY A 151 -19.63 -12.63 -2.09
CA GLY A 151 -19.00 -13.00 -0.82
C GLY A 151 -19.35 -12.08 0.34
N ASN A 152 -19.81 -10.86 0.06
CA ASN A 152 -20.30 -9.93 1.07
C ASN A 152 -21.83 -10.04 1.31
N ASN A 153 -22.53 -10.99 0.69
CA ASN A 153 -23.92 -11.30 1.02
C ASN A 153 -24.01 -11.87 2.44
N ILE A 154 -25.04 -11.45 3.21
CA ILE A 154 -25.20 -11.89 4.61
C ILE A 154 -25.26 -13.42 4.73
N ILE A 155 -26.01 -14.12 3.86
CA ILE A 155 -26.14 -15.58 3.89
C ILE A 155 -24.78 -16.23 3.65
N PHE A 156 -24.02 -15.75 2.66
CA PHE A 156 -22.68 -16.25 2.39
C PHE A 156 -21.75 -16.04 3.59
N ARG A 157 -21.72 -14.83 4.18
CA ARG A 157 -20.84 -14.54 5.31
C ARG A 157 -21.14 -15.40 6.54
N TYR A 158 -22.41 -15.68 6.81
CA TYR A 158 -22.80 -16.57 7.92
C TYR A 158 -22.41 -18.03 7.68
N LEU A 159 -22.62 -18.55 6.47
CA LEU A 159 -22.37 -19.97 6.17
C LEU A 159 -20.90 -20.29 5.83
N PHE A 160 -20.23 -19.38 5.11
CA PHE A 160 -18.91 -19.63 4.50
C PHE A 160 -17.88 -18.53 4.80
N GLY A 161 -18.25 -17.42 5.46
CA GLY A 161 -17.34 -16.31 5.72
C GLY A 161 -16.12 -16.69 6.58
N TRP A 162 -16.22 -17.76 7.38
CA TRP A 162 -15.14 -18.29 8.21
C TRP A 162 -14.05 -19.03 7.42
N LEU A 163 -14.28 -19.33 6.13
CA LEU A 163 -13.29 -19.88 5.21
C LEU A 163 -12.35 -18.81 4.63
N LEU A 164 -12.63 -17.52 4.84
CA LEU A 164 -11.84 -16.41 4.33
C LEU A 164 -10.79 -15.92 5.35
N PRO A 165 -9.63 -15.41 4.89
CA PRO A 165 -9.21 -15.31 3.49
C PRO A 165 -8.77 -16.67 2.92
N VAL A 166 -9.08 -16.91 1.64
CA VAL A 166 -8.55 -18.08 0.95
C VAL A 166 -7.04 -17.91 0.80
N LYS A 167 -6.26 -18.95 1.11
CA LYS A 167 -4.81 -18.91 0.92
C LYS A 167 -4.52 -18.68 -0.57
N VAL A 168 -3.78 -17.62 -0.90
CA VAL A 168 -3.41 -17.28 -2.28
C VAL A 168 -2.69 -18.44 -2.97
N SER A 169 -1.88 -19.21 -2.23
CA SER A 169 -1.23 -20.43 -2.76
C SER A 169 -2.24 -21.49 -3.22
N LEU A 170 -3.37 -21.64 -2.51
CA LEU A 170 -4.43 -22.57 -2.90
C LEU A 170 -5.17 -22.09 -4.16
N LEU A 171 -5.39 -20.77 -4.28
CA LEU A 171 -5.96 -20.18 -5.49
C LEU A 171 -5.05 -20.42 -6.69
N LYS A 172 -3.74 -20.17 -6.55
CA LYS A 172 -2.75 -20.41 -7.61
C LYS A 172 -2.67 -21.88 -8.02
N LEU A 173 -2.76 -22.82 -7.07
CA LEU A 173 -2.73 -24.27 -7.35
C LEU A 173 -3.95 -24.75 -8.15
N THR A 174 -5.09 -24.08 -8.00
CA THR A 174 -6.34 -24.44 -8.66
C THR A 174 -6.59 -23.64 -9.94
N GLN A 175 -5.69 -22.70 -10.27
CA GLN A 175 -5.80 -21.83 -11.42
C GLN A 175 -5.32 -22.52 -12.70
N THR A 176 -6.20 -22.62 -13.70
CA THR A 176 -5.80 -23.12 -15.02
C THR A 176 -4.99 -22.07 -15.79
N GLU A 177 -4.22 -22.47 -16.80
CA GLU A 177 -3.45 -21.54 -17.64
C GLU A 177 -4.33 -20.45 -18.27
N THR A 178 -5.56 -20.79 -18.67
CA THR A 178 -6.54 -19.83 -19.22
C THR A 178 -6.93 -18.78 -18.18
N VAL A 179 -7.19 -19.19 -16.94
CA VAL A 179 -7.55 -18.27 -15.85
C VAL A 179 -6.35 -17.43 -15.44
N LYS A 180 -5.13 -17.99 -15.49
CA LYS A 180 -3.89 -17.22 -15.28
C LYS A 180 -3.76 -16.12 -16.33
N LYS A 181 -3.85 -16.44 -17.62
CA LYS A 181 -3.80 -15.46 -18.71
C LYS A 181 -4.92 -14.42 -18.63
N LEU A 182 -6.12 -14.82 -18.23
CA LEU A 182 -7.23 -13.89 -18.03
C LEU A 182 -6.91 -12.87 -16.93
N TYR A 183 -6.37 -13.33 -15.80
CA TYR A 183 -5.98 -12.47 -14.70
C TYR A 183 -4.86 -11.52 -15.12
N GLU A 184 -3.78 -12.04 -15.72
CA GLU A 184 -2.66 -11.22 -16.21
C GLU A 184 -3.10 -10.17 -17.24
N ASN A 185 -4.10 -10.50 -18.07
CA ASN A 185 -4.56 -9.61 -19.12
C ASN A 185 -5.65 -8.62 -18.69
N ASN A 186 -6.30 -8.81 -17.54
CA ASN A 186 -7.47 -8.02 -17.14
C ASN A 186 -7.45 -7.63 -15.66
N HIS A 187 -6.30 -7.68 -15.01
CA HIS A 187 -6.16 -7.35 -13.60
C HIS A 187 -4.97 -6.41 -13.39
N ILE A 188 -5.14 -5.40 -12.54
CA ILE A 188 -4.05 -4.52 -12.10
C ILE A 188 -3.82 -4.68 -10.60
N ILE A 189 -2.54 -4.76 -10.22
CA ILE A 189 -2.07 -4.68 -8.85
C ILE A 189 -0.87 -3.75 -8.89
N GLN A 190 -1.06 -2.50 -8.50
CA GLN A 190 -0.01 -1.49 -8.54
C GLN A 190 -0.13 -0.55 -7.35
N ASP A 191 1.03 -0.27 -6.74
CA ASP A 191 1.22 0.71 -5.67
C ASP A 191 2.28 1.71 -6.10
N LEU A 192 1.97 2.99 -5.95
CA LEU A 192 2.83 4.08 -6.36
C LEU A 192 3.05 5.04 -5.22
N LEU A 193 4.30 5.20 -4.85
CA LEU A 193 4.71 6.14 -3.82
C LEU A 193 5.03 7.49 -4.47
N VAL A 194 4.13 8.46 -4.40
CA VAL A 194 4.30 9.78 -5.03
C VAL A 194 4.24 10.92 -4.00
N PRO A 195 4.90 12.07 -4.23
CA PRO A 195 4.76 13.22 -3.35
C PRO A 195 3.29 13.67 -3.25
N THR A 196 2.82 14.07 -2.07
CA THR A 196 1.41 14.48 -1.90
C THR A 196 1.04 15.68 -2.78
N SER A 197 2.01 16.53 -3.14
CA SER A 197 1.83 17.64 -4.09
C SER A 197 1.37 17.20 -5.49
N THR A 198 1.64 15.95 -5.87
CA THR A 198 1.24 15.36 -7.16
C THR A 198 0.04 14.40 -7.05
N MET A 199 -0.43 14.12 -5.83
CA MET A 199 -1.50 13.15 -5.54
C MET A 199 -2.74 13.36 -6.40
N LYS A 200 -3.21 14.61 -6.51
CA LYS A 200 -4.39 14.96 -7.32
C LYS A 200 -4.25 14.49 -8.76
N LYS A 201 -3.17 14.90 -9.42
CA LYS A 201 -2.86 14.55 -10.82
C LYS A 201 -2.78 13.03 -10.97
N CYS A 202 -2.15 12.35 -10.01
CA CYS A 202 -2.04 10.89 -10.05
C CYS A 202 -3.41 10.20 -9.96
N CYS A 203 -4.30 10.64 -9.05
CA CYS A 203 -5.66 10.11 -8.95
C CYS A 203 -6.47 10.32 -10.23
N GLU A 204 -6.37 11.50 -10.87
CA GLU A 204 -7.04 11.80 -12.15
C GLU A 204 -6.55 10.87 -13.28
N GLU A 205 -5.25 10.65 -13.38
CA GLU A 205 -4.69 9.75 -14.39
C GLU A 205 -5.05 8.28 -14.12
N PHE A 206 -5.10 7.85 -12.87
CA PHE A 206 -5.55 6.50 -12.52
C PHE A 206 -7.02 6.27 -12.86
N ASP A 207 -7.90 7.23 -12.55
CA ASP A 207 -9.30 7.14 -12.95
C ASP A 207 -9.41 7.00 -14.48
N ARG A 208 -8.65 7.80 -15.24
CA ARG A 208 -8.63 7.75 -16.70
C ARG A 208 -8.08 6.43 -17.26
N LEU A 209 -6.97 5.93 -16.71
CA LEU A 209 -6.23 4.78 -17.23
C LEU A 209 -6.88 3.45 -16.87
N VAL A 210 -7.30 3.28 -15.62
CA VAL A 210 -7.73 1.97 -15.10
C VAL A 210 -9.15 1.96 -14.57
N ASN A 211 -9.65 3.09 -14.03
CA ASN A 211 -11.00 3.21 -13.46
C ASN A 211 -11.34 2.05 -12.48
N VAL A 212 -10.43 1.81 -11.53
CA VAL A 212 -10.58 0.77 -10.50
C VAL A 212 -10.83 1.44 -9.17
N TYR A 213 -11.84 0.94 -8.45
CA TYR A 213 -12.19 1.41 -7.11
C TYR A 213 -12.53 0.23 -6.19
N PRO A 214 -12.24 0.35 -4.89
CA PRO A 214 -11.66 1.53 -4.24
C PRO A 214 -10.16 1.70 -4.53
N VAL A 215 -9.63 2.91 -4.29
CA VAL A 215 -8.20 3.25 -4.35
C VAL A 215 -7.71 3.48 -2.93
N TRP A 216 -6.58 2.84 -2.58
CA TRP A 216 -5.93 2.99 -1.28
C TRP A 216 -5.06 4.24 -1.25
N LEU A 217 -5.15 5.02 -0.18
CA LEU A 217 -4.23 6.12 0.12
C LEU A 217 -3.56 5.87 1.46
N CYS A 218 -2.25 5.64 1.44
CA CYS A 218 -1.47 5.41 2.65
C CYS A 218 -0.32 6.42 2.73
N PRO A 219 -0.23 7.25 3.79
CA PRO A 219 0.81 8.25 3.87
C PRO A 219 2.16 7.63 4.24
N PHE A 220 3.21 8.22 3.70
CA PHE A 220 4.59 7.83 3.98
C PHE A 220 5.43 9.08 4.14
N LEU A 221 6.05 9.25 5.30
CA LEU A 221 7.04 10.31 5.50
C LEU A 221 8.40 9.78 5.07
N LEU A 222 8.93 10.29 3.96
CA LEU A 222 10.25 9.93 3.45
C LEU A 222 11.31 10.76 4.20
N PRO A 223 12.15 10.15 5.07
CA PRO A 223 13.26 10.86 5.69
C PRO A 223 14.37 11.13 4.67
N ASN A 224 15.13 12.21 4.86
CA ASN A 224 16.34 12.48 4.09
C ASN A 224 17.54 11.67 4.62
N ASN A 225 17.46 10.35 4.43
CA ASN A 225 18.53 9.42 4.75
C ASN A 225 19.29 9.00 3.48
N PRO A 226 20.56 8.59 3.57
CA PRO A 226 21.24 7.93 2.46
C PRO A 226 20.48 6.66 2.03
N GLY A 227 20.54 6.30 0.75
CA GLY A 227 19.92 5.08 0.23
C GLY A 227 19.15 5.31 -1.06
N MET A 228 18.42 4.28 -1.50
CA MET A 228 17.73 4.26 -2.80
C MET A 228 16.67 5.35 -2.98
N LEU A 229 15.98 5.71 -1.89
CA LEU A 229 14.94 6.72 -1.93
C LEU A 229 15.52 8.02 -1.40
N GLN A 230 15.39 9.07 -2.20
CA GLN A 230 15.84 10.42 -1.85
C GLN A 230 14.66 11.38 -1.99
N PRO A 231 14.36 12.20 -0.97
CA PRO A 231 13.34 13.22 -1.11
C PRO A 231 13.78 14.30 -2.12
N ALA A 232 12.88 15.21 -2.47
CA ALA A 232 13.24 16.32 -3.34
C ALA A 232 14.40 17.14 -2.72
N LYS A 233 15.34 17.57 -3.59
CA LYS A 233 16.58 18.23 -3.17
C LYS A 233 16.30 19.42 -2.24
N GLY A 234 16.93 19.41 -1.07
CA GLY A 234 16.83 20.48 -0.07
C GLY A 234 15.76 20.26 1.01
N MET A 235 15.02 19.15 0.98
CA MET A 235 14.06 18.79 2.02
C MET A 235 14.71 17.93 3.11
N THR A 236 14.34 18.13 4.36
CA THR A 236 14.76 17.28 5.50
C THR A 236 13.91 16.02 5.60
N SER A 237 12.66 16.11 5.16
CA SER A 237 11.74 15.01 4.92
C SER A 237 10.65 15.50 3.99
N ASP A 238 9.97 14.59 3.30
CA ASP A 238 8.91 14.94 2.37
C ASP A 238 7.75 13.95 2.51
N LEU A 239 6.51 14.45 2.39
CA LEU A 239 5.31 13.65 2.59
C LEU A 239 4.91 13.05 1.24
N TYR A 240 4.91 11.72 1.20
CA TYR A 240 4.46 10.93 0.08
C TYR A 240 3.14 10.25 0.44
N VAL A 241 2.45 9.79 -0.59
CA VAL A 241 1.28 8.93 -0.51
C VAL A 241 1.52 7.73 -1.40
N ASP A 242 1.30 6.55 -0.85
CA ASP A 242 1.11 5.34 -1.61
C ASP A 242 -0.33 5.32 -2.14
N ILE A 243 -0.46 5.29 -3.47
CA ILE A 243 -1.73 5.18 -4.19
C ILE A 243 -1.84 3.75 -4.70
N GLY A 244 -2.60 2.92 -3.97
CA GLY A 244 -2.76 1.51 -4.25
C GLY A 244 -4.02 1.18 -5.03
N VAL A 245 -3.87 0.43 -6.13
CA VAL A 245 -4.95 0.06 -7.05
C VAL A 245 -4.92 -1.44 -7.33
N TYR A 246 -6.01 -2.11 -6.91
CA TYR A 246 -6.18 -3.56 -7.05
C TYR A 246 -7.55 -3.88 -7.64
N GLY A 247 -7.59 -4.62 -8.74
CA GLY A 247 -8.84 -5.14 -9.29
C GLY A 247 -8.85 -5.21 -10.81
N VAL A 248 -10.05 -5.45 -11.35
CA VAL A 248 -10.29 -5.52 -12.81
C VAL A 248 -10.50 -4.12 -13.39
N PRO A 249 -9.62 -3.64 -14.30
CA PRO A 249 -9.77 -2.33 -14.96
C PRO A 249 -11.05 -2.22 -15.77
N LYS A 250 -11.70 -1.06 -15.67
CA LYS A 250 -12.91 -0.70 -16.44
C LYS A 250 -12.65 0.46 -17.41
N GLY A 251 -11.43 1.00 -17.40
CA GLY A 251 -10.96 2.03 -18.33
C GLY A 251 -11.04 1.60 -19.79
N ARG A 252 -11.01 2.58 -20.71
CA ARG A 252 -11.10 2.32 -22.15
C ARG A 252 -9.88 1.49 -22.62
N ARG A 253 -10.15 0.27 -23.09
CA ARG A 253 -9.15 -0.66 -23.68
C ARG A 253 -7.90 -0.83 -22.81
N PHE A 254 -8.08 -1.40 -21.62
CA PHE A 254 -6.95 -1.85 -20.80
C PHE A 254 -6.04 -2.76 -21.64
N GLN A 255 -4.77 -2.38 -21.72
CA GLN A 255 -3.70 -3.16 -22.34
C GLN A 255 -2.63 -3.30 -21.27
N PRO A 256 -2.47 -4.46 -20.60
CA PRO A 256 -1.71 -4.58 -19.37
C PRO A 256 -0.32 -3.92 -19.44
N VAL A 257 0.44 -4.24 -20.47
CA VAL A 257 1.80 -3.71 -20.64
C VAL A 257 1.79 -2.21 -20.91
N GLU A 258 0.98 -1.73 -21.86
CA GLU A 258 0.93 -0.31 -22.22
C GLU A 258 0.38 0.55 -21.07
N THR A 259 -0.69 0.07 -20.41
CA THR A 259 -1.30 0.75 -19.27
C THR A 259 -0.37 0.76 -18.07
N THR A 260 0.28 -0.36 -17.73
CA THR A 260 1.26 -0.36 -16.63
C THR A 260 2.45 0.54 -16.96
N ARG A 261 2.98 0.54 -18.19
CA ARG A 261 4.05 1.49 -18.57
C ARG A 261 3.61 2.95 -18.45
N ALA A 262 2.39 3.29 -18.87
CA ALA A 262 1.86 4.64 -18.70
C ALA A 262 1.74 5.05 -17.21
N VAL A 263 1.37 4.09 -16.35
CA VAL A 263 1.35 4.28 -14.89
C VAL A 263 2.77 4.47 -14.35
N GLU A 264 3.74 3.66 -14.78
CA GLU A 264 5.14 3.82 -14.36
C GLU A 264 5.74 5.16 -14.84
N ASP A 265 5.39 5.62 -16.05
CA ASP A 265 5.82 6.92 -16.60
C ASP A 265 5.26 8.10 -15.77
N LEU A 266 4.02 7.97 -15.29
CA LEU A 266 3.41 8.95 -14.38
C LEU A 266 4.17 9.05 -13.06
N VAL A 267 4.61 7.92 -12.48
CA VAL A 267 5.44 7.91 -11.25
C VAL A 267 6.73 8.70 -11.46
N GLU A 268 7.44 8.41 -12.55
CA GLU A 268 8.71 9.06 -12.89
C GLU A 268 8.51 10.58 -13.07
N GLN A 269 7.47 10.98 -13.81
CA GLN A 269 7.12 12.40 -13.99
C GLN A 269 6.75 13.11 -12.69
N SER A 270 6.12 12.40 -11.76
CA SER A 270 5.77 12.90 -10.43
C SER A 270 6.93 12.83 -9.44
N LYS A 271 8.12 12.38 -9.86
CA LYS A 271 9.29 12.13 -8.99
C LYS A 271 8.96 11.17 -7.84
N GLY A 272 8.10 10.20 -8.11
CA GLY A 272 7.76 9.14 -7.18
C GLY A 272 8.65 7.91 -7.33
N PHE A 273 8.30 6.88 -6.58
CA PHE A 273 8.93 5.57 -6.57
C PHE A 273 7.88 4.48 -6.80
N GLN A 274 8.20 3.52 -7.65
CA GLN A 274 7.37 2.33 -7.83
C GLN A 274 7.59 1.38 -6.65
N MET A 275 6.51 0.87 -6.07
CA MET A 275 6.62 -0.16 -5.04
C MET A 275 7.04 -1.49 -5.67
N LEU A 276 8.22 -1.96 -5.28
CA LEU A 276 8.95 -3.05 -5.91
C LEU A 276 8.36 -4.47 -5.73
N TYR A 277 7.22 -4.59 -5.04
CA TYR A 277 6.50 -5.88 -4.99
C TYR A 277 5.64 -6.10 -6.23
N ALA A 278 5.17 -5.01 -6.86
CA ALA A 278 4.41 -5.06 -8.10
C ALA A 278 5.35 -5.33 -9.28
N ASP A 279 4.82 -5.98 -10.32
CA ASP A 279 5.59 -6.26 -11.53
C ASP A 279 5.98 -4.94 -12.22
N THR A 280 7.24 -4.85 -12.65
CA THR A 280 7.73 -3.74 -13.47
C THR A 280 7.94 -4.15 -14.92
N TYR A 281 7.50 -3.30 -15.85
CA TYR A 281 7.74 -3.42 -17.29
C TYR A 281 8.82 -2.44 -17.77
N ARG A 282 9.52 -1.77 -16.85
CA ARG A 282 10.67 -0.92 -17.15
C ARG A 282 11.89 -1.76 -17.54
N THR A 283 12.70 -1.18 -18.42
CA THR A 283 14.09 -1.59 -18.67
C THR A 283 14.95 -1.36 -17.43
N ARG A 284 16.13 -2.00 -17.36
CA ARG A 284 17.06 -1.79 -16.24
C ARG A 284 17.51 -0.33 -16.16
N GLU A 285 17.72 0.30 -17.31
CA GLU A 285 18.14 1.70 -17.41
C GLU A 285 17.04 2.64 -16.91
N GLU A 286 15.78 2.40 -17.27
CA GLU A 286 14.61 3.13 -16.73
C GLU A 286 14.49 2.95 -15.22
N PHE A 287 14.59 1.71 -14.74
CA PHE A 287 14.55 1.40 -13.31
C PHE A 287 15.64 2.14 -12.52
N ARG A 288 16.87 2.12 -13.03
CA ARG A 288 18.01 2.74 -12.36
C ARG A 288 17.96 4.27 -12.34
N ARG A 289 17.14 4.90 -13.19
CA ARG A 289 16.87 6.35 -13.11
C ARG A 289 15.91 6.72 -11.99
N MET A 290 15.04 5.81 -11.56
CA MET A 290 14.03 6.07 -10.54
C MET A 290 14.60 6.10 -9.12
N PHE A 291 15.69 5.37 -8.86
CA PHE A 291 16.30 5.25 -7.52
C PHE A 291 17.78 5.64 -7.51
N ASP A 292 18.28 6.13 -6.38
CA ASP A 292 19.70 6.37 -6.17
C ASP A 292 20.44 5.06 -5.87
N HIS A 293 21.12 4.52 -6.88
CA HIS A 293 21.88 3.28 -6.76
C HIS A 293 23.31 3.48 -6.23
N GLY A 294 23.77 4.71 -5.99
CA GLY A 294 25.18 5.00 -5.67
C GLY A 294 25.66 4.28 -4.40
N LEU A 295 24.90 4.41 -3.31
CA LEU A 295 25.23 3.72 -2.05
C LEU A 295 25.07 2.20 -2.18
N TYR A 296 24.02 1.76 -2.89
CA TYR A 296 23.74 0.35 -3.13
C TYR A 296 24.89 -0.35 -3.88
N ASP A 297 25.32 0.21 -5.01
CA ASP A 297 26.40 -0.35 -5.83
C ASP A 297 27.73 -0.37 -5.05
N LYS A 298 28.00 0.68 -4.26
CA LYS A 298 29.17 0.74 -3.39
C LYS A 298 29.17 -0.42 -2.39
N MET A 299 28.02 -0.71 -1.77
CA MET A 299 27.90 -1.82 -0.82
C MET A 299 27.98 -3.19 -1.50
N ARG A 300 27.37 -3.35 -2.68
CA ARG A 300 27.48 -4.59 -3.46
C ARG A 300 28.93 -4.95 -3.75
N LYS A 301 29.74 -3.97 -4.15
CA LYS A 301 31.18 -4.16 -4.41
C LYS A 301 31.96 -4.45 -3.12
N LYS A 302 31.74 -3.63 -2.07
CA LYS A 302 32.45 -3.75 -0.78
C LYS A 302 32.28 -5.15 -0.14
N TYR A 303 31.09 -5.74 -0.26
CA TYR A 303 30.76 -7.03 0.35
C TYR A 303 30.71 -8.20 -0.65
N ASN A 304 31.23 -8.03 -1.87
CA ASN A 304 31.25 -9.04 -2.93
C ASN A 304 29.86 -9.64 -3.23
N CYS A 305 28.79 -8.84 -3.14
CA CYS A 305 27.43 -9.29 -3.39
C CYS A 305 27.19 -9.61 -4.87
N GLU A 306 27.95 -9.01 -5.79
CA GLU A 306 27.76 -9.15 -7.24
C GLU A 306 27.89 -10.60 -7.73
N GLY A 307 28.74 -11.40 -7.09
CA GLY A 307 28.89 -12.82 -7.42
C GLY A 307 27.94 -13.76 -6.67
N ALA A 308 27.26 -13.28 -5.62
CA ALA A 308 26.45 -14.10 -4.72
C ALA A 308 24.94 -13.84 -4.85
N PHE A 309 24.55 -12.64 -5.25
CA PHE A 309 23.16 -12.20 -5.30
C PHE A 309 22.86 -11.47 -6.62
N PRO A 310 21.65 -11.65 -7.18
CA PRO A 310 21.17 -10.82 -8.29
C PRO A 310 21.08 -9.33 -7.91
N GLU A 311 20.86 -8.44 -8.87
CA GLU A 311 20.50 -7.04 -8.58
C GLU A 311 19.03 -6.96 -8.12
N VAL A 312 18.62 -5.83 -7.54
CA VAL A 312 17.20 -5.57 -7.23
C VAL A 312 16.34 -5.72 -8.48
N TYR A 313 16.77 -5.15 -9.61
CA TYR A 313 16.04 -5.21 -10.88
C TYR A 313 15.73 -6.65 -11.32
N ASP A 314 16.73 -7.54 -11.24
CA ASP A 314 16.59 -8.96 -11.59
C ASP A 314 15.57 -9.68 -10.71
N LYS A 315 15.39 -9.18 -9.49
CA LYS A 315 14.41 -9.69 -8.54
C LYS A 315 13.02 -9.12 -8.71
N VAL A 316 12.80 -8.03 -9.45
CA VAL A 316 11.48 -7.36 -9.52
C VAL A 316 10.90 -7.34 -10.92
N ASN A 317 11.74 -7.48 -11.95
CA ASN A 317 11.27 -7.54 -13.32
C ASN A 317 10.64 -8.91 -13.64
N LYS A 318 9.41 -8.90 -14.15
CA LYS A 318 8.67 -10.12 -14.48
C LYS A 318 9.42 -11.01 -15.48
N ASN A 319 9.99 -10.42 -16.53
CA ASN A 319 10.67 -11.15 -17.61
C ASN A 319 12.03 -11.72 -17.20
N VAL A 320 12.58 -11.29 -16.06
CA VAL A 320 13.86 -11.80 -15.53
C VAL A 320 13.64 -12.90 -14.48
N ARG A 321 12.45 -12.96 -13.87
CA ARG A 321 12.06 -13.98 -12.89
C ARG A 321 11.63 -15.31 -13.53
N ASP A 322 11.03 -15.25 -14.72
CA ASP A 322 10.52 -16.40 -15.49
C ASP A 322 11.60 -17.06 -16.35
#